data_AF-J9H1E6-F1
#
_entry.id   AF-J9H1E6-F1
#
_cell.length_a   1.000
_cell.length_b   1.000
_cell.length_c   1.000
_cell.angle_alpha   90.00
_cell.angle_beta   90.00
_cell.angle_gamma   90.00
#
_symmetry.space_group_name_H-M   'P 1'
#
loop_
_entity.id
_entity.type
_entity.pdbx_description
1 polymer ?
#
loop_
_entity_poly.entity_id
_entity_poly.type
_entity_poly.pdbx_seq_one_letter_code
_entity_poly.pdbx_strand_id
1 'polypeptide(L)'
;MDSKNSDARRYLAQRAELLGAIRLPNDAFKKNAGTEVVSDIIFLQKRDHPIDIVPDWVHLNRTDEGHTMNSYFVEHPEMILGETIEESTAYGKDITVQPIEGAELSDLLKEAVSHIEGTYQAIELSETDNGKEVRNHSCHSRCQEFFFYSSGWRSVLP
;
A
#
# COMPACT_ATOMS: atom_id res chain seq x y z
N MET A 1 -4.04 -7.38 2.45
CA MET A 1 -4.68 -6.87 3.69
C MET A 1 -5.77 -7.81 4.25
N ASP A 2 -6.12 -8.91 3.58
CA ASP A 2 -7.34 -9.70 3.91
C ASP A 2 -7.09 -10.93 4.79
N SER A 3 -5.90 -11.06 5.37
CA SER A 3 -5.60 -12.16 6.26
C SER A 3 -6.66 -12.28 7.37
N LYS A 4 -7.13 -13.50 7.63
CA LYS A 4 -8.03 -13.79 8.76
C LYS A 4 -7.36 -13.44 10.09
N ASN A 5 -6.03 -13.55 10.16
CA ASN A 5 -5.27 -13.06 11.31
C ASN A 5 -5.11 -11.53 11.22
N SER A 6 -5.62 -10.83 12.23
CA SER A 6 -5.56 -9.37 12.38
C SER A 6 -4.33 -8.86 13.13
N ASP A 7 -3.45 -9.72 13.65
CA ASP A 7 -2.32 -9.31 14.51
C ASP A 7 -1.40 -8.31 13.82
N ALA A 8 -1.06 -8.53 12.54
CA ALA A 8 -0.26 -7.60 11.76
C ALA A 8 -0.98 -6.24 11.59
N ARG A 9 -2.28 -6.26 11.33
CA ARG A 9 -3.09 -5.04 11.19
C ARG A 9 -3.20 -4.29 12.51
N ARG A 10 -3.42 -4.98 13.63
CA ARG A 10 -3.40 -4.39 14.97
C ARG A 10 -2.04 -3.75 15.28
N TYR A 11 -0.96 -4.46 14.99
CA TYR A 11 0.39 -3.97 15.22
C TYR A 11 0.66 -2.65 14.48
N LEU A 12 0.26 -2.58 13.20
CA LEU A 12 0.33 -1.37 12.39
C LEU A 12 -0.58 -0.28 12.95
N ALA A 13 -1.85 -0.62 13.24
CA ALA A 13 -2.84 0.32 13.75
C ALA A 13 -2.49 0.94 15.10
N GLN A 14 -1.68 0.30 15.93
CA GLN A 14 -1.18 0.91 17.16
C GLN A 14 -0.15 2.01 16.89
N ARG A 15 0.69 1.82 15.86
CA ARG A 15 1.89 2.63 15.58
C ARG A 15 1.71 3.66 14.48
N ALA A 16 0.70 3.47 13.65
CA ALA A 16 0.43 4.31 12.51
C ALA A 16 -1.07 4.45 12.24
N GLU A 17 -1.44 5.62 11.76
CA GLU A 17 -2.73 5.92 11.20
C GLU A 17 -2.78 5.49 9.73
N LEU A 18 -3.87 4.86 9.31
CA LEU A 18 -4.08 4.51 7.91
C LEU A 18 -4.65 5.74 7.21
N LEU A 19 -3.87 6.30 6.28
CA LEU A 19 -4.30 7.40 5.42
C LEU A 19 -5.10 6.88 4.22
N GLY A 20 -4.72 5.70 3.73
CA GLY A 20 -5.44 4.99 2.70
C GLY A 20 -4.71 3.76 2.21
N ALA A 21 -5.38 2.94 1.42
CA ALA A 21 -4.78 1.79 0.77
C ALA A 21 -5.35 1.62 -0.64
N ILE A 22 -4.53 1.23 -1.61
CA ILE A 22 -4.95 1.02 -3.00
C ILE A 22 -4.72 -0.44 -3.34
N ARG A 23 -5.74 -1.12 -3.83
CA ARG A 23 -5.65 -2.50 -4.31
C ARG A 23 -5.41 -2.51 -5.81
N LEU A 24 -4.33 -3.18 -6.22
CA LEU A 24 -3.92 -3.30 -7.61
C LEU A 24 -4.51 -4.56 -8.25
N PRO A 25 -4.76 -4.54 -9.56
CA PRO A 25 -5.14 -5.74 -10.29
C PRO A 25 -4.01 -6.76 -10.27
N ASN A 26 -4.36 -8.04 -10.43
CA ASN A 26 -3.44 -9.16 -10.35
C ASN A 26 -2.29 -9.09 -11.37
N ASP A 27 -2.49 -8.40 -12.50
CA ASP A 27 -1.50 -8.27 -13.57
C ASP A 27 -0.56 -7.06 -13.42
N ALA A 28 -0.73 -6.23 -12.39
CA ALA A 28 0.05 -5.00 -12.18
C ALA A 28 1.57 -5.24 -12.18
N PHE A 29 2.01 -6.42 -11.72
CA PHE A 29 3.42 -6.82 -11.70
C PHE A 29 3.79 -7.85 -12.79
N LYS A 30 2.86 -8.24 -13.66
CA LYS A 30 3.09 -9.28 -14.66
C LYS A 30 4.21 -8.91 -15.65
N LYS A 31 4.24 -7.65 -16.10
CA LYS A 31 5.25 -7.15 -17.06
C LYS A 31 6.66 -7.03 -16.45
N ASN A 32 6.75 -6.74 -15.15
CA ASN A 32 8.02 -6.41 -14.48
C ASN A 32 8.60 -7.58 -13.65
N ALA A 33 7.74 -8.43 -13.08
CA ALA A 33 8.11 -9.51 -12.17
C ALA A 33 7.62 -10.90 -12.63
N GLY A 34 6.81 -10.98 -13.69
CA GLY A 34 6.33 -12.25 -14.24
C GLY A 34 5.33 -12.99 -13.34
N THR A 35 4.71 -12.30 -12.39
CA THR A 35 3.77 -12.89 -11.42
C THR A 35 2.40 -12.25 -11.52
N GLU A 36 1.35 -13.06 -11.35
CA GLU A 36 -0.04 -12.63 -11.26
C GLU A 36 -0.49 -12.70 -9.80
N VAL A 37 -0.43 -11.56 -9.09
CA VAL A 37 -0.70 -11.47 -7.65
C VAL A 37 -1.43 -10.17 -7.37
N VAL A 38 -2.58 -10.26 -6.71
CA VAL A 38 -3.27 -9.07 -6.17
C VAL A 38 -2.42 -8.48 -5.05
N SER A 39 -2.11 -7.19 -5.18
CA SER A 39 -1.19 -6.50 -4.28
C SER A 39 -1.80 -5.19 -3.79
N ASP A 40 -1.46 -4.79 -2.57
CA ASP A 40 -1.95 -3.55 -1.96
C ASP A 40 -0.80 -2.55 -1.81
N ILE A 41 -1.04 -1.27 -2.10
CA ILE A 41 -0.20 -0.13 -1.70
C ILE A 41 -0.84 0.51 -0.47
N ILE A 42 -0.13 0.62 0.64
CA ILE A 42 -0.69 1.10 1.91
C ILE A 42 0.02 2.39 2.33
N PHE A 43 -0.74 3.43 2.62
CA PHE A 43 -0.27 4.73 3.07
C PHE A 43 -0.53 4.88 4.57
N LEU A 44 0.56 4.99 5.34
CA LEU A 44 0.52 5.02 6.79
C LEU A 44 1.23 6.27 7.32
N GLN A 45 0.61 6.98 8.26
CA GLN A 45 1.23 8.06 9.01
C GLN A 45 1.68 7.53 10.38
N LYS A 46 2.99 7.55 10.64
CA LYS A 46 3.54 7.13 11.93
C LYS A 46 2.99 8.02 13.05
N ARG A 47 2.61 7.42 14.17
CA ARG A 47 2.26 8.14 15.40
C ARG A 47 3.49 8.36 16.28
N ASP A 48 3.47 9.44 17.05
CA ASP A 48 4.54 9.75 18.00
C ASP A 48 4.59 8.75 19.16
N HIS A 49 3.45 8.21 19.56
CA HIS A 49 3.32 7.18 20.57
C HIS A 49 2.32 6.10 20.14
N PRO A 50 2.54 4.83 20.53
CA PRO A 50 1.55 3.80 20.31
C PRO A 50 0.26 4.10 21.05
N ILE A 51 -0.87 3.91 20.39
CA ILE A 51 -2.20 4.00 21.00
C ILE A 51 -2.85 2.62 21.02
N ASP A 52 -3.65 2.35 22.06
CA ASP A 52 -4.42 1.10 22.17
C ASP A 52 -5.86 1.32 21.72
N ILE A 53 -6.02 1.86 20.51
CA ILE A 53 -7.30 2.01 19.84
C ILE A 53 -7.25 1.12 18.60
N VAL A 54 -8.25 0.25 18.45
CA VAL A 54 -8.38 -0.65 17.30
C VAL A 54 -9.38 -0.02 16.32
N PRO A 55 -8.91 0.59 15.22
CA PRO A 55 -9.80 1.15 14.20
C PRO A 55 -10.45 0.05 13.36
N ASP A 56 -11.57 0.38 12.72
CA ASP A 56 -12.42 -0.59 12.01
C ASP A 56 -11.70 -1.29 10.84
N TRP A 57 -10.78 -0.62 10.17
CA TRP A 57 -9.98 -1.19 9.07
C TRP A 57 -9.12 -2.40 9.50
N VAL A 58 -8.87 -2.61 10.80
CA VAL A 58 -8.18 -3.81 11.30
C VAL A 58 -9.01 -5.08 11.06
N HIS A 59 -10.32 -4.95 10.88
CA HIS A 59 -11.24 -6.06 10.73
C HIS A 59 -11.44 -6.45 9.26
N LEU A 60 -12.11 -7.59 9.09
CA LEU A 60 -12.65 -7.99 7.79
C LEU A 60 -14.15 -7.70 7.82
N ASN A 61 -14.69 -7.32 6.68
CA ASN A 61 -16.11 -7.15 6.47
C ASN A 61 -16.54 -7.88 5.19
N ARG A 62 -17.82 -7.81 4.85
CA ARG A 62 -18.37 -8.41 3.63
C ARG A 62 -18.93 -7.32 2.72
N THR A 63 -18.64 -7.42 1.43
CA THR A 63 -19.29 -6.58 0.42
C THR A 63 -20.74 -7.00 0.24
N ASP A 64 -21.52 -6.17 -0.46
CA ASP A 64 -22.92 -6.46 -0.78
C ASP A 64 -23.08 -7.72 -1.66
N GLU A 65 -22.06 -8.04 -2.45
CA GLU A 65 -21.95 -9.26 -3.27
C GLU A 65 -21.55 -10.50 -2.44
N GLY A 66 -21.25 -10.31 -1.14
CA GLY A 66 -20.98 -11.38 -0.19
C GLY A 66 -19.51 -11.78 -0.06
N HIS A 67 -18.60 -11.09 -0.77
CA HIS A 67 -17.16 -11.30 -0.73
C HIS A 67 -16.58 -10.83 0.61
N THR A 68 -15.69 -11.62 1.22
CA THR A 68 -15.05 -11.25 2.49
C THR A 68 -13.69 -10.63 2.24
N MET A 69 -13.49 -9.39 2.64
CA MET A 69 -12.21 -8.67 2.51
C MET A 69 -12.01 -7.67 3.66
N ASN A 70 -10.87 -6.99 3.70
CA ASN A 70 -10.60 -5.97 4.71
C ASN A 70 -11.68 -4.87 4.71
N SER A 71 -12.13 -4.44 5.90
CA SER A 71 -13.21 -3.45 6.04
C SER A 71 -12.93 -2.16 5.26
N TYR A 72 -11.67 -1.74 5.19
CA TYR A 72 -11.28 -0.54 4.43
C TYR A 72 -11.70 -0.64 2.95
N PHE A 73 -11.49 -1.78 2.30
CA PHE A 73 -11.85 -1.95 0.89
C PHE A 73 -13.35 -2.15 0.68
N VAL A 74 -14.07 -2.60 1.70
CA VAL A 74 -15.55 -2.63 1.67
C VAL A 74 -16.12 -1.21 1.76
N GLU A 75 -15.49 -0.34 2.56
CA GLU A 75 -15.90 1.06 2.74
C GLU A 75 -15.41 1.97 1.60
N HIS A 76 -14.31 1.60 0.94
CA HIS A 76 -13.67 2.35 -0.14
C HIS A 76 -13.52 1.50 -1.42
N PRO A 77 -14.61 1.09 -2.08
CA PRO A 77 -14.55 0.31 -3.32
C PRO A 77 -13.82 1.04 -4.46
N GLU A 78 -13.82 2.38 -4.47
CA GLU A 78 -13.07 3.23 -5.42
C GLU A 78 -11.55 3.03 -5.34
N MET A 79 -11.04 2.49 -4.23
CA MET A 79 -9.62 2.23 -4.04
C MET A 79 -9.18 0.85 -4.57
N ILE A 80 -10.09 0.09 -5.19
CA ILE A 80 -9.81 -1.16 -5.88
C ILE A 80 -9.72 -0.88 -7.38
N LEU A 81 -8.51 -0.97 -7.95
CA LEU A 81 -8.24 -0.60 -9.34
C LEU A 81 -8.55 -1.75 -10.31
N GLY A 82 -9.76 -2.29 -10.23
CA GLY A 82 -10.16 -3.44 -11.03
C GLY A 82 -11.50 -4.04 -10.64
N GLU A 83 -11.89 -5.09 -11.35
CA GLU A 83 -13.09 -5.86 -11.07
C GLU A 83 -12.77 -6.98 -10.06
N THR A 84 -13.50 -6.99 -8.95
CA THR A 84 -13.36 -8.02 -7.93
C THR A 84 -14.12 -9.27 -8.37
N ILE A 85 -13.42 -10.41 -8.49
CA ILE A 85 -14.03 -11.69 -8.87
C ILE A 85 -13.61 -12.81 -7.92
N GLU A 86 -14.43 -13.84 -7.83
CA GLU A 86 -14.14 -15.04 -7.04
C GLU A 86 -13.52 -16.12 -7.92
N GLU A 87 -12.25 -16.47 -7.66
CA GLU A 87 -11.55 -17.55 -8.36
C GLU A 87 -11.47 -18.81 -7.48
N SER A 88 -11.65 -19.96 -8.12
CA SER A 88 -11.48 -21.25 -7.45
C SER A 88 -10.02 -21.68 -7.52
N THR A 89 -9.32 -21.60 -6.40
CA THR A 89 -7.93 -22.07 -6.26
C THR A 89 -7.90 -23.48 -5.66
N ALA A 90 -6.72 -24.12 -5.70
CA ALA A 90 -6.49 -25.43 -5.08
C ALA A 90 -6.72 -25.44 -3.56
N TYR A 91 -6.76 -24.27 -2.91
CA TYR A 91 -6.96 -24.11 -1.47
C TYR A 91 -8.37 -23.62 -1.10
N GLY A 92 -9.26 -23.51 -2.08
CA GLY A 92 -10.61 -23.00 -1.93
C GLY A 92 -10.86 -21.78 -2.81
N LYS A 93 -11.96 -21.09 -2.55
CA LYS A 93 -12.31 -19.88 -3.29
C LYS A 93 -11.58 -18.67 -2.72
N ASP A 94 -10.91 -17.94 -3.58
CA ASP A 94 -10.18 -16.72 -3.25
C ASP A 94 -10.69 -15.56 -4.10
N ILE A 95 -10.43 -14.34 -3.66
CA ILE A 95 -10.84 -13.14 -4.39
C ILE A 95 -9.63 -12.64 -5.19
N THR A 96 -9.83 -12.38 -6.48
CA THR A 96 -8.85 -11.69 -7.31
C THR A 96 -9.42 -10.38 -7.85
N VAL A 97 -8.54 -9.53 -8.37
CA VAL A 97 -8.90 -8.25 -8.97
C VAL A 97 -8.39 -8.25 -10.40
N GLN A 98 -9.31 -8.23 -11.37
CA GLN A 98 -8.98 -8.18 -12.79
C GLN A 98 -8.83 -6.73 -13.25
N PRO A 99 -7.90 -6.45 -14.18
CA PRO A 99 -7.77 -5.13 -14.76
C PRO A 99 -9.03 -4.74 -15.54
N ILE A 100 -9.41 -3.46 -15.48
CA ILE A 100 -10.53 -2.93 -16.25
C ILE A 100 -10.10 -2.84 -17.72
N GLU A 101 -10.87 -3.45 -18.63
CA GLU A 101 -10.56 -3.44 -20.05
C GLU A 101 -10.53 -2.01 -20.61
N GLY A 102 -9.42 -1.65 -21.26
CA GLY A 102 -9.22 -0.33 -21.85
C GLY A 102 -8.81 0.78 -20.88
N ALA A 103 -8.70 0.50 -19.58
CA ALA A 103 -8.20 1.46 -18.60
C ALA A 103 -6.69 1.35 -18.40
N GLU A 104 -6.00 2.48 -18.32
CA GLU A 104 -4.58 2.53 -18.00
C GLU A 104 -4.39 2.57 -16.47
N LEU A 105 -3.65 1.60 -15.93
CA LEU A 105 -3.37 1.51 -14.48
C LEU A 105 -2.76 2.80 -13.92
N SER A 106 -1.95 3.50 -14.72
CA SER A 106 -1.32 4.74 -14.28
C SER A 106 -2.32 5.87 -14.03
N ASP A 107 -3.43 5.91 -14.75
CA ASP A 107 -4.46 6.94 -14.58
C ASP A 107 -5.39 6.57 -13.42
N LEU A 108 -5.76 5.29 -13.30
CA LEU A 108 -6.48 4.76 -12.14
C LEU A 108 -5.72 5.03 -10.83
N LEU A 109 -4.40 4.81 -10.84
CA LEU A 109 -3.56 5.05 -9.66
C LEU A 109 -3.47 6.54 -9.30
N LYS A 110 -3.38 7.44 -10.29
CA LYS A 110 -3.39 8.90 -10.04
C LYS A 110 -4.70 9.33 -9.37
N GLU A 111 -5.82 8.82 -9.86
CA GLU A 111 -7.14 9.12 -9.28
C GLU A 111 -7.23 8.61 -7.84
N ALA A 112 -6.89 7.34 -7.60
CA ALA A 112 -6.95 6.77 -6.25
C ALA A 112 -6.01 7.46 -5.25
N VAL A 113 -4.81 7.89 -5.69
CA VAL A 113 -3.91 8.68 -4.85
C VAL A 113 -4.51 10.04 -4.50
N SER A 114 -5.36 10.62 -5.36
CA SER A 114 -6.02 11.91 -5.07
C SER A 114 -7.04 11.85 -3.93
N HIS A 115 -7.56 10.65 -3.61
CA HIS A 115 -8.46 10.40 -2.49
C HIS A 115 -7.73 10.21 -1.15
N ILE A 116 -6.39 10.12 -1.16
CA ILE A 116 -5.60 9.90 0.05
C ILE A 116 -5.17 11.26 0.61
N GLU A 117 -5.73 11.61 1.76
CA GLU A 117 -5.34 12.80 2.50
C GLU A 117 -4.26 12.46 3.52
N GLY A 118 -3.24 13.31 3.61
CA GLY A 118 -2.13 13.13 4.54
C GLY A 118 -1.40 14.42 4.80
N THR A 119 -0.91 14.58 6.03
CA THR A 119 -0.05 15.71 6.40
C THR A 119 1.38 15.23 6.52
N TYR A 120 2.29 15.88 5.80
CA TYR A 120 3.72 15.65 6.03
C TYR A 120 4.16 16.47 7.25
N GLN A 121 4.53 15.78 8.32
CA GLN A 121 5.28 16.41 9.41
C GLN A 121 6.76 16.22 9.12
N ALA A 122 7.47 17.33 8.86
CA ALA A 122 8.92 17.30 8.76
C ALA A 122 9.47 16.81 10.09
N ILE A 123 10.09 15.64 10.08
CA ILE A 123 10.81 15.13 11.23
C ILE A 123 12.06 16.02 11.35
N GLU A 124 12.09 16.92 12.34
CA GLU A 124 13.34 17.53 12.76
C GLU A 124 14.23 16.40 13.27
N LEU A 125 15.20 15.99 12.45
CA LEU A 125 16.24 15.07 12.87
C LEU A 125 17.07 15.79 13.94
N SER A 126 16.73 15.60 15.21
CA SER A 126 17.57 16.05 16.31
C SER A 126 18.90 15.29 16.23
N GLU A 127 19.98 16.01 15.97
CA GLU A 127 21.35 15.50 15.88
C GLU A 127 21.82 14.92 17.23
N THR A 128 21.37 13.73 17.58
CA THR A 128 21.98 12.91 18.61
C THR A 128 21.80 11.43 18.29
N ASP A 129 22.59 10.93 17.34
CA ASP A 129 23.42 9.76 17.63
C ASP A 129 24.69 9.78 16.75
N ASN A 130 25.79 9.36 17.36
CA ASN A 130 27.15 9.69 16.97
C ASN A 130 27.56 9.15 15.58
N GLY A 131 27.88 10.10 14.69
CA GLY A 131 29.05 10.08 13.82
C GLY A 131 29.20 8.89 12.87
N LYS A 132 28.59 8.97 11.69
CA LYS A 132 29.27 8.70 10.40
C LYS A 132 28.77 9.66 9.33
N GLU A 133 29.71 10.40 8.78
CA GLU A 133 29.57 11.42 7.74
C GLU A 133 28.84 10.88 6.50
N VAL A 134 27.62 11.37 6.26
CA VAL A 134 26.95 11.25 4.95
C VAL A 134 26.94 12.65 4.35
N ARG A 135 27.64 12.82 3.22
CA ARG A 135 27.73 14.09 2.51
C ARG A 135 26.35 14.51 2.05
N ASN A 136 25.86 15.62 2.60
CA ASN A 136 24.62 16.27 2.17
C ASN A 136 24.81 16.86 0.78
N HIS A 137 24.22 16.21 -0.23
CA HIS A 137 23.85 16.91 -1.46
C HIS A 137 22.50 17.58 -1.19
N SER A 138 22.50 18.90 -1.09
CA SER A 138 21.26 19.70 -1.03
C SER A 138 20.46 19.48 -2.33
N CYS A 139 19.32 18.77 -2.27
CA CYS A 139 18.37 18.84 -3.39
C CYS A 139 17.67 20.20 -3.33
N HIS A 140 18.08 21.08 -4.23
CA HIS A 140 17.35 22.29 -4.61
C HIS A 140 15.90 21.95 -4.97
N SER A 141 14.99 22.89 -4.72
CA SER A 141 13.53 22.87 -4.81
C SER A 141 12.91 22.40 -6.14
N ARG A 142 13.13 21.12 -6.52
CA ARG A 142 12.42 20.45 -7.62
C ARG A 142 12.40 18.91 -7.55
N CYS A 143 12.67 18.30 -6.39
CA CYS A 143 12.57 16.83 -6.24
C CYS A 143 11.10 16.40 -6.01
N GLN A 144 10.24 16.49 -7.04
CA GLN A 144 9.08 15.60 -7.20
C GLN A 144 9.65 14.29 -7.75
N GLU A 145 9.82 13.25 -6.92
CA GLU A 145 9.99 11.90 -7.44
C GLU A 145 9.67 10.86 -6.35
N PHE A 146 8.60 10.11 -6.64
CA PHE A 146 8.22 8.87 -5.97
C PHE A 146 9.42 7.95 -5.81
N PHE A 147 9.74 7.53 -4.59
CA PHE A 147 10.73 6.48 -4.36
C PHE A 147 10.03 5.12 -4.19
N PHE A 148 9.98 4.38 -5.30
CA PHE A 148 9.86 2.91 -5.29
C PHE A 148 11.19 2.33 -4.81
N TYR A 149 11.17 1.56 -3.72
CA TYR A 149 12.33 0.79 -3.28
C TYR A 149 12.43 -0.49 -4.13
N SER A 150 13.32 -0.49 -5.12
CA SER A 150 13.93 -1.74 -5.58
C SER A 150 15.45 -1.55 -5.54
N SER A 151 16.13 -2.42 -4.79
CA SER A 151 17.59 -2.39 -4.70
C SER A 151 18.09 -3.82 -4.81
N GLY A 152 18.45 -4.19 -6.03
CA GLY A 152 19.31 -5.30 -6.36
C GLY A 152 20.04 -4.97 -7.66
N TRP A 153 21.25 -5.51 -7.80
CA TRP A 153 22.13 -5.49 -8.99
C TRP A 153 23.16 -4.34 -9.04
N ARG A 154 24.24 -4.53 -8.27
CA ARG A 154 25.59 -4.08 -8.63
C ARG A 154 26.07 -4.93 -9.82
N SER A 155 26.26 -4.33 -10.99
CA SER A 155 27.19 -4.83 -11.99
C SER A 155 28.55 -4.17 -11.78
N VAL A 156 29.59 -5.01 -11.74
CA VAL A 156 30.99 -4.63 -11.63
C VAL A 156 31.62 -4.80 -13.01
N LEU A 157 32.48 -3.83 -13.37
CA LEU A 157 33.58 -3.89 -14.36
C LEU A 157 33.31 -3.50 -15.82
N PRO A 158 34.36 -3.07 -16.55
CA PRO A 158 35.77 -2.91 -16.13
C PRO A 158 36.22 -1.47 -15.84
#